data_AF-A0A8W8KE81-F1
#
_entry.id   AF-A0A8W8KE81-F1
#
_cell.length_a   1.000
_cell.length_b   1.000
_cell.length_c   1.000
_cell.angle_alpha   90.00
_cell.angle_beta   90.00
_cell.angle_gamma   90.00
#
_symmetry.space_group_name_H-M   'P 1'
#
loop_
_entity.id
_entity.type
_entity.pdbx_description
1 polymer ?
#
loop_
_entity_poly.entity_id
_entity_poly.type
_entity_poly.pdbx_seq_one_letter_code
_entity_poly.pdbx_strand_id
1 'polypeptide(L)'
;MKYALLLYGGSTQKVNFYPVNSCTDIKLKDIPVDVFQSCSETAKTIHCLPDENDNLGLSCFAVTWISEGKCPSYNSYQGNMDEKDCSGDRNGECSGVLYKSPLSVRYIGCYVKEKLSTETST
;
A
#
# COMPACT_ATOMS: atom_id res chain seq x y z
N MET A 1 7.50 -23.87 44.16
CA MET A 1 8.07 -22.51 43.98
C MET A 1 7.90 -22.11 42.52
N LYS A 2 6.99 -21.16 42.28
CA LYS A 2 6.76 -20.29 41.11
C LYS A 2 6.96 -20.85 39.68
N TYR A 3 5.83 -21.20 39.05
CA TYR A 3 5.68 -21.16 37.59
C TYR A 3 5.53 -19.69 37.18
N ALA A 4 6.47 -19.16 36.40
CA ALA A 4 6.33 -17.86 35.75
C ALA A 4 5.44 -18.05 34.51
N LEU A 5 4.17 -17.66 34.61
CA LEU A 5 3.33 -17.44 33.43
C LEU A 5 3.89 -16.21 32.70
N LEU A 6 4.57 -16.44 31.58
CA LEU A 6 4.82 -15.41 30.58
C LEU A 6 3.47 -15.15 29.89
N LEU A 7 2.75 -14.15 30.36
CA LEU A 7 1.68 -13.51 29.62
C LEU A 7 2.34 -12.83 28.41
N TYR A 8 2.41 -13.53 27.30
CA TYR A 8 2.59 -12.91 26.00
C TYR A 8 1.34 -12.04 25.76
N GLY A 9 1.45 -10.76 26.10
CA GLY A 9 0.55 -9.74 25.60
C GLY A 9 0.68 -9.74 24.09
N GLY A 10 -0.17 -10.51 23.42
CA GLY A 10 -0.39 -10.40 21.98
C GLY A 10 -0.91 -8.99 21.74
N SER A 11 0.01 -8.08 21.43
CA SER A 11 -0.33 -6.88 20.66
C SER A 11 -1.07 -7.40 19.45
N THR A 12 -2.39 -7.16 19.41
CA THR A 12 -3.17 -7.25 18.20
C THR A 12 -2.56 -6.22 17.25
N GLN A 13 -1.58 -6.65 16.45
CA GLN A 13 -1.03 -5.85 15.38
C GLN A 13 -2.23 -5.38 14.56
N LYS A 14 -2.57 -4.08 14.66
CA LYS A 14 -3.57 -3.49 13.78
C LYS A 14 -3.10 -3.78 12.37
N VAL A 15 -3.89 -4.56 11.63
CA VAL A 15 -3.60 -4.88 10.24
C VAL A 15 -3.65 -3.56 9.48
N ASN A 16 -2.49 -3.01 9.12
CA ASN A 16 -2.35 -1.73 8.43
C ASN A 16 -2.51 -1.91 6.91
N PHE A 17 -3.33 -2.88 6.50
CA PHE A 17 -3.54 -3.24 5.11
C PHE A 17 -5.03 -3.55 4.92
N TYR A 18 -5.73 -2.64 4.28
CA TYR A 18 -7.17 -2.69 4.05
C TYR A 18 -7.42 -2.99 2.57
N PRO A 19 -7.82 -4.22 2.20
CA PRO A 19 -7.89 -4.63 0.80
C PRO A 19 -8.81 -3.75 -0.06
N VAL A 20 -8.37 -3.45 -1.27
CA VAL A 20 -9.12 -2.70 -2.29
C VAL A 20 -8.97 -3.35 -3.67
N ASN A 21 -9.88 -3.03 -4.59
CA ASN A 21 -9.87 -3.62 -5.94
C ASN A 21 -9.07 -2.80 -6.97
N SER A 22 -8.82 -1.52 -6.70
CA SER A 22 -8.10 -0.58 -7.56
C SER A 22 -7.44 0.48 -6.68
N CYS A 23 -6.36 1.10 -7.13
CA CYS A 23 -5.67 2.20 -6.45
C CYS A 23 -5.92 3.56 -7.13
N THR A 24 -6.17 3.56 -8.43
CA THR A 24 -6.37 4.76 -9.26
C THR A 24 -7.82 5.23 -9.30
N ASP A 25 -8.78 4.34 -9.06
CA ASP A 25 -10.23 4.64 -9.15
C ASP A 25 -10.93 4.80 -7.79
N ILE A 26 -10.18 4.79 -6.67
CA ILE A 26 -10.77 4.88 -5.32
C ILE A 26 -11.40 6.26 -5.12
N LYS A 27 -12.70 6.29 -4.82
CA LYS A 27 -13.38 7.53 -4.42
C LYS A 27 -13.20 7.71 -2.92
N LEU A 28 -13.05 8.96 -2.47
CA LEU A 28 -12.89 9.30 -1.04
C LEU A 28 -13.97 8.67 -0.14
N LYS A 29 -15.21 8.59 -0.63
CA LYS A 29 -16.35 7.99 0.09
C LYS A 29 -16.24 6.47 0.30
N ASP A 30 -15.41 5.80 -0.51
CA ASP A 30 -15.25 4.36 -0.50
C ASP A 30 -14.07 3.93 0.41
N ILE A 31 -13.31 4.89 0.93
CA ILE A 31 -12.23 4.63 1.89
C ILE A 31 -12.84 4.33 3.27
N PRO A 32 -12.56 3.17 3.89
CA PRO A 32 -13.05 2.83 5.22
C PRO A 32 -12.67 3.88 6.27
N VAL A 33 -13.59 4.20 7.18
CA VAL A 33 -13.34 5.15 8.29
C VAL A 33 -12.14 4.71 9.13
N ASP A 34 -11.96 3.40 9.33
CA ASP A 34 -10.83 2.83 10.07
C ASP A 34 -9.47 3.19 9.45
N VAL A 35 -9.40 3.31 8.12
CA VAL A 35 -8.19 3.77 7.43
C VAL A 35 -7.89 5.22 7.81
N PHE A 36 -8.89 6.11 7.76
CA PHE A 36 -8.71 7.51 8.18
C PHE A 36 -8.31 7.63 9.65
N GLN A 37 -8.92 6.82 10.53
CA GLN A 37 -8.56 6.79 11.95
C GLN A 37 -7.15 6.24 12.18
N SER A 38 -6.72 5.24 11.41
CA SER A 38 -5.33 4.73 11.45
C SER A 38 -4.32 5.79 11.01
N CYS A 39 -4.78 6.79 10.24
CA CYS A 39 -3.99 7.87 9.67
C CYS A 39 -4.20 9.23 10.31
N SER A 40 -4.76 9.28 11.52
CA SER A 40 -4.92 10.52 12.27
C SER A 40 -3.61 11.06 12.87
N GLU A 41 -2.53 10.27 12.86
CA GLU A 41 -1.23 10.68 13.37
C GLU A 41 -0.54 11.68 12.43
N THR A 42 0.11 12.69 13.02
CA THR A 42 0.87 13.71 12.29
C THR A 42 1.95 13.06 11.42
N ALA A 43 2.09 13.55 10.18
CA ALA A 43 3.10 13.12 9.19
C ALA A 43 2.90 11.72 8.56
N LYS A 44 1.77 11.05 8.81
CA LYS A 44 1.34 9.90 8.01
C LYS A 44 0.32 10.31 6.96
N THR A 45 0.21 9.49 5.91
CA THR A 45 -0.82 9.62 4.88
C THR A 45 -1.25 8.23 4.42
N ILE A 46 -2.42 8.18 3.80
CA ILE A 46 -2.93 6.97 3.18
C ILE A 46 -2.11 6.72 1.90
N HIS A 47 -1.64 5.49 1.76
CA HIS A 47 -1.02 4.95 0.56
C HIS A 47 -1.90 3.81 0.04
N CYS A 48 -1.92 3.63 -1.27
CA CYS A 48 -2.40 2.40 -1.87
C CYS A 48 -1.20 1.58 -2.32
N LEU A 49 -1.00 0.42 -1.71
CA LEU A 49 0.19 -0.40 -1.85
C LEU A 49 -0.19 -1.79 -2.37
N PRO A 50 0.56 -2.35 -3.33
CA PRO A 50 0.54 -3.77 -3.59
C PRO A 50 1.31 -4.54 -2.50
N ASP A 51 0.81 -5.71 -2.11
CA ASP A 51 1.56 -6.68 -1.30
C ASP A 51 2.51 -7.54 -2.18
N GLU A 52 3.16 -8.53 -1.57
CA GLU A 52 4.07 -9.46 -2.26
C GLU A 52 3.37 -10.36 -3.28
N ASN A 53 2.05 -10.47 -3.19
CA ASN A 53 1.21 -11.23 -4.11
C ASN A 53 0.45 -10.30 -5.07
N ASP A 54 0.84 -9.04 -5.17
CA ASP A 54 0.19 -7.96 -5.95
C ASP A 54 -1.26 -7.66 -5.54
N ASN A 55 -1.75 -8.13 -4.39
CA ASN A 55 -3.04 -7.68 -3.89
C ASN A 55 -2.94 -6.21 -3.49
N LEU A 56 -3.97 -5.43 -3.76
CA LEU A 56 -3.98 -3.99 -3.49
C LEU A 56 -4.63 -3.74 -2.14
N GLY A 57 -4.04 -2.83 -1.36
CA GLY A 57 -4.57 -2.42 -0.07
C GLY A 57 -4.25 -0.98 0.26
N LEU A 58 -5.14 -0.35 1.02
CA LEU A 58 -4.87 0.92 1.66
C LEU A 58 -4.07 0.68 2.93
N SER A 59 -3.05 1.51 3.14
CA SER A 59 -2.18 1.45 4.30
C SER A 59 -1.82 2.86 4.77
N CYS A 60 -1.63 3.01 6.08
CA CYS A 60 -1.24 4.29 6.65
C CYS A 60 0.24 4.32 7.04
N PHE A 61 1.04 5.13 6.36
CA PHE A 61 2.48 5.23 6.63
C PHE A 61 2.99 6.65 6.46
N ALA A 62 4.16 6.91 7.05
CA ALA A 62 4.90 8.13 6.75
C ALA A 62 5.24 8.22 5.26
N VAL A 63 5.33 9.44 4.74
CA VAL A 63 5.79 9.67 3.37
C VAL A 63 7.27 9.32 3.26
N THR A 64 7.61 8.51 2.27
CA THR A 64 8.98 8.07 1.96
C THR A 64 9.33 8.46 0.53
N TRP A 65 10.62 8.56 0.25
CA TRP A 65 11.11 8.69 -1.13
C TRP A 65 11.28 7.29 -1.71
N ILE A 66 10.82 7.11 -2.94
CA ILE A 66 10.90 5.87 -3.70
C ILE A 66 11.87 6.07 -4.87
N SER A 67 12.79 5.12 -5.02
CA SER A 67 13.83 5.13 -6.04
C SER A 67 13.25 5.12 -7.47
N GLU A 68 14.04 5.62 -8.41
CA GLU A 68 13.76 5.46 -9.84
C GLU A 68 13.57 3.97 -10.19
N GLY A 69 12.58 3.68 -11.04
CA GLY A 69 12.25 2.31 -11.46
C GLY A 69 11.62 1.44 -10.37
N LYS A 70 11.33 1.99 -9.19
CA LYS A 70 10.73 1.25 -8.06
C LYS A 70 9.31 1.70 -7.75
N CYS A 71 8.61 0.84 -7.02
CA CYS A 71 7.26 1.04 -6.51
C CYS A 71 7.23 0.80 -5.00
N PRO A 72 6.48 1.60 -4.22
CA PRO A 72 6.24 1.26 -2.83
C PRO A 72 5.39 -0.01 -2.76
N SER A 73 5.67 -0.89 -1.82
CA SER A 73 4.91 -2.11 -1.55
C SER A 73 4.70 -2.33 -0.06
N TYR A 74 3.63 -3.03 0.29
CA TYR A 74 3.41 -3.47 1.66
C TYR A 74 4.20 -4.74 1.92
N ASN A 75 5.07 -4.71 2.91
CA ASN A 75 5.76 -5.89 3.42
C ASN A 75 4.93 -6.48 4.55
N SER A 76 4.20 -7.55 4.26
CA SER A 76 3.28 -8.21 5.18
C SER A 76 3.98 -8.93 6.33
N TYR A 77 5.25 -9.31 6.14
CA TYR A 77 6.08 -9.91 7.19
C TYR A 77 6.52 -8.89 8.25
N GLN A 78 6.92 -7.69 7.82
CA GLN A 78 7.37 -6.62 8.73
C GLN A 78 6.25 -5.64 9.14
N GLY A 79 5.13 -5.64 8.40
CA GLY A 79 4.03 -4.70 8.61
C GLY A 79 4.39 -3.26 8.25
N ASN A 80 5.32 -3.05 7.32
CA ASN A 80 5.81 -1.73 6.90
C ASN A 80 5.72 -1.54 5.38
N MET A 81 6.14 -0.36 4.92
CA MET A 81 6.31 -0.07 3.50
C MET A 81 7.76 -0.31 3.08
N ASP A 82 7.94 -1.00 1.96
CA ASP A 82 9.22 -1.29 1.32
C ASP A 82 9.18 -0.86 -0.16
N GLU A 83 10.25 -1.13 -0.90
CA GLU A 83 10.33 -0.91 -2.34
C GLU A 83 10.40 -2.24 -3.10
N LYS A 84 9.69 -2.33 -4.22
CA LYS A 84 9.83 -3.41 -5.21
C LYS A 84 10.09 -2.87 -6.60
N ASP A 85 10.59 -3.73 -7.49
CA ASP A 85 10.76 -3.38 -8.90
C ASP A 85 9.42 -3.02 -9.55
N CYS A 86 9.41 -1.92 -10.31
CA CYS A 86 8.27 -1.55 -11.12
C CYS A 86 8.15 -2.49 -12.32
N SER A 87 6.95 -2.97 -12.62
CA SER A 87 6.71 -3.90 -13.73
C SER A 87 6.44 -3.14 -15.03
N GLY A 88 7.50 -2.64 -15.68
CA GLY A 88 7.41 -1.94 -16.97
C GLY A 88 6.88 -2.79 -18.13
N ASP A 89 7.00 -4.12 -18.03
CA ASP A 89 6.65 -5.07 -19.10
C ASP A 89 5.14 -5.19 -19.40
N ARG A 90 4.27 -4.55 -18.62
CA ARG A 90 2.80 -4.63 -18.76
C ARG A 90 2.16 -3.35 -19.32
N ASN A 91 2.91 -2.58 -20.12
CA ASN A 91 2.53 -1.23 -20.58
C ASN A 91 2.35 -0.23 -19.42
N GLY A 92 2.95 -0.54 -18.27
CA GLY A 92 2.83 0.27 -17.08
C GLY A 92 3.89 1.36 -17.05
N GLU A 93 3.49 2.62 -16.96
CA GLU A 93 4.41 3.73 -16.71
C GLU A 93 5.09 3.57 -15.35
N CYS A 94 6.42 3.61 -15.34
CA CYS A 94 7.27 3.59 -14.15
C CYS A 94 7.94 4.95 -13.99
N SER A 95 8.21 5.38 -12.75
CA SER A 95 8.93 6.63 -12.51
C SER A 95 10.38 6.53 -12.98
N GLY A 96 10.79 7.43 -13.89
CA GLY A 96 12.19 7.65 -14.28
C GLY A 96 12.97 8.56 -13.32
N VAL A 97 12.40 8.91 -12.16
CA VAL A 97 13.01 9.79 -11.16
C VAL A 97 12.63 9.37 -9.74
N LEU A 98 13.34 9.89 -8.74
CA LEU A 98 12.95 9.80 -7.34
C LEU A 98 11.61 10.51 -7.09
N TYR A 99 10.69 9.88 -6.36
CA TYR A 99 9.36 10.47 -6.09
C TYR A 99 8.86 10.12 -4.68
N LYS A 100 7.86 10.86 -4.19
CA LYS A 100 7.25 10.59 -2.88
C LYS A 100 6.23 9.45 -2.99
N SER A 101 6.23 8.49 -2.06
CA SER A 101 5.40 7.28 -2.10
C SER A 101 3.90 7.47 -2.38
N PRO A 102 3.19 8.53 -1.90
CA PRO A 102 1.79 8.73 -2.24
C PRO A 102 1.54 9.01 -3.73
N LEU A 103 2.57 9.44 -4.47
CA LEU A 103 2.48 9.70 -5.90
C LEU A 103 2.59 8.43 -6.75
N SER A 104 2.81 7.26 -6.13
CA SER A 104 2.86 5.96 -6.82
C SER A 104 1.63 5.67 -7.66
N VAL A 105 0.44 6.16 -7.25
CA VAL A 105 -0.82 6.08 -8.01
C VAL A 105 -0.77 6.67 -9.42
N ARG A 106 0.28 7.44 -9.76
CA ARG A 106 0.51 7.96 -11.12
C ARG A 106 1.26 6.98 -12.02
N TYR A 107 1.84 5.94 -11.46
CA TYR A 107 2.70 4.98 -12.14
C TYR A 107 1.99 3.62 -12.18
N ILE A 108 1.19 3.40 -13.22
CA ILE A 108 0.39 2.18 -13.38
C ILE A 108 1.26 0.89 -13.40
N GLY A 109 2.56 0.99 -13.69
CA GLY A 109 3.51 -0.12 -13.56
C GLY A 109 3.66 -0.65 -12.12
N CYS A 110 3.19 0.09 -11.12
CA CYS A 110 3.13 -0.34 -9.73
C CYS A 110 1.91 -1.21 -9.40
N TYR A 111 0.87 -1.22 -10.22
CA TYR A 111 -0.43 -1.81 -9.89
C TYR A 111 -0.82 -2.90 -10.89
N VAL A 112 -0.04 -3.97 -10.89
CA VAL A 112 -0.17 -5.10 -11.82
C VAL A 112 -1.55 -5.78 -11.82
N LYS A 113 -2.23 -5.81 -10.67
CA LYS A 113 -3.57 -6.38 -10.49
C LYS A 113 -4.69 -5.34 -10.52
N GLU A 114 -4.42 -4.10 -10.92
CA GLU A 114 -5.51 -3.20 -11.25
C GLU A 114 -6.31 -3.89 -12.36
N LYS A 115 -7.50 -4.38 -12.02
CA LYS A 115 -8.42 -4.89 -13.02
C LYS A 115 -8.58 -3.75 -14.00
N LEU A 116 -8.20 -3.96 -15.25
CA LEU A 116 -8.48 -3.04 -16.34
C LEU A 116 -9.99 -2.79 -16.34
N SER A 117 -10.41 -1.77 -15.60
CA SER A 117 -11.72 -1.14 -15.64
C SER A 117 -11.86 -0.29 -16.90
N THR A 118 -10.96 -0.47 -17.87
CA THR A 118 -11.20 -0.18 -19.27
C THR A 118 -12.10 -1.27 -19.86
N GLU A 119 -13.33 -1.35 -19.33
CA GLU A 119 -14.45 -1.72 -20.19
C GLU A 119 -14.54 -0.64 -21.26
N THR A 120 -14.04 -0.99 -22.44
CA THR A 120 -14.65 -0.73 -23.74
C THR A 120 -16.06 -0.14 -23.62
N SER A 121 -16.15 1.18 -23.43
CA SER A 121 -17.37 1.92 -23.75
C SER A 121 -17.35 2.11 -25.26
N THR A 122 -17.93 1.16 -25.98
CA THR A 122 -18.32 1.30 -27.39
C THR A 122 -19.81 1.09 -27.49
#